data_AF-A0A7V9BQU1-F1
#
_entry.id   AF-A0A7V9BQU1-F1
#
_cell.length_a   1.000
_cell.length_b   1.000
_cell.length_c   1.000
_cell.angle_alpha   90.00
_cell.angle_beta   90.00
_cell.angle_gamma   90.00
#
_symmetry.space_group_name_H-M   'P 1'
#
loop_
_entity.id
_entity.type
_entity.pdbx_description
1 polymer ?
#
loop_
_entity_poly.entity_id
_entity_poly.type
_entity_poly.pdbx_seq_one_letter_code
_entity_poly.pdbx_strand_id
1 'polypeptide(L)'
;MDVQEMAENRIRAVTAASRSLGELLESDDGARRALEAGPAAPDHYGDRLRAAHDRGDVGELRREKRRILLSIAAADLVGEMTLETVGAALSSLADASLDTALWIAGAGEELAVVGMGKLGARELNYFSDIDIMFVSHGGGDRALSAARTVLTTLGEFAPEGRAYRIDTNLRPEGRNGPLVRSLEGCIEYYKKWAQPWEHQALIKARASAGHLAIAEELVGETRALVYPSSISLQQVTAIRKIKERIESHAARAALGGAREGTSDVKLGAGGIRDIEFTVQLLQLVHGGSDQSLRAPATLEAITALITGGYLAEEDGAGFSVAYRWLRAVEHRLQLWQERKEVAIPIDDDRRAALAGSMGFRETPMESAFERFDAAHRGVVADVRSRFERVFYRPMIESLSDEAGGKLSAEAIKERLRVLGFRDVDRATRTLHGLVTGTSRRAKLLKVLSPAFLRFVTSSPMPDEGLFSFLSLGESLGERIDALGALRDNPPGLRFLAEALGSGRLVGEILSQVPEELQVIAAPEPPALDKDRDRIARAAKASLKWREPDAQLDGLRRFKRRAMLGIALADIGGRADSTDVGCALADLADACVAAALQEKATLA
;
A
#
# COMPACT_ATOMS: atom_id res chain seq x y z
N MET A 1 16.21 26.57 -28.80
CA MET A 1 16.27 25.21 -29.35
C MET A 1 15.47 25.25 -30.63
N ASP A 2 16.11 24.97 -31.76
CA ASP A 2 15.44 24.92 -33.06
C ASP A 2 14.36 23.81 -33.06
N VAL A 3 13.25 23.96 -33.78
CA VAL A 3 12.16 22.96 -33.84
C VAL A 3 12.72 21.59 -34.25
N GLN A 4 13.69 21.60 -35.15
CA GLN A 4 14.38 20.39 -35.60
C GLN A 4 15.26 19.76 -34.51
N GLU A 5 15.96 20.59 -33.72
CA GLU A 5 16.75 20.15 -32.56
C GLU A 5 15.87 19.55 -31.46
N MET A 6 14.66 20.11 -31.24
CA MET A 6 13.67 19.55 -30.32
C MET A 6 13.19 18.16 -30.77
N ALA A 7 12.86 18.03 -32.06
CA ALA A 7 12.42 16.77 -32.63
C ALA A 7 13.51 15.69 -32.55
N GLU A 8 14.76 16.04 -32.82
CA GLU A 8 15.90 15.13 -32.65
C GLU A 8 16.10 14.69 -31.20
N ASN A 9 15.95 15.61 -30.24
CA ASN A 9 16.00 15.28 -28.81
C ASN A 9 14.90 14.29 -28.41
N ARG A 10 13.67 14.51 -28.88
CA ARG A 10 12.54 13.60 -28.67
C ARG A 10 12.80 12.22 -29.27
N ILE A 11 13.29 12.15 -30.50
CA ILE A 11 13.64 10.88 -31.16
C ILE A 11 14.69 10.12 -30.35
N ARG A 12 15.79 10.78 -29.95
CA ARG A 12 16.84 10.17 -29.12
C ARG A 12 16.30 9.64 -27.79
N ALA A 13 15.42 10.41 -27.14
CA ALA A 13 14.86 10.02 -25.85
C ALA A 13 13.93 8.80 -25.99
N VAL A 14 13.07 8.77 -27.02
CA VAL A 14 12.17 7.64 -27.29
C VAL A 14 12.94 6.37 -27.63
N THR A 15 13.92 6.43 -28.54
CA THR A 15 14.68 5.23 -28.96
C THR A 15 15.53 4.66 -27.82
N ALA A 16 16.01 5.50 -26.90
CA ALA A 16 16.72 5.04 -25.71
C ALA A 16 15.81 4.40 -24.66
N ALA A 17 14.56 4.89 -24.52
CA ALA A 17 13.66 4.46 -23.45
C ALA A 17 12.63 3.39 -23.88
N SER A 18 12.39 3.22 -25.19
CA SER A 18 11.38 2.32 -25.71
C SER A 18 11.81 1.67 -27.03
N ARG A 19 11.96 0.35 -27.01
CA ARG A 19 12.19 -0.41 -28.24
C ARG A 19 10.96 -0.38 -29.15
N SER A 20 9.77 -0.53 -28.56
CA SER A 20 8.52 -0.63 -29.32
C SER A 20 8.15 0.68 -30.03
N LEU A 21 8.36 1.83 -29.38
CA LEU A 21 8.16 3.14 -30.01
C LEU A 21 9.29 3.48 -30.99
N GLY A 22 10.51 2.96 -30.77
CA GLY A 22 11.59 3.01 -31.76
C GLY A 22 11.22 2.29 -33.06
N GLU A 23 10.70 1.07 -32.96
CA GLU A 23 10.21 0.29 -34.12
C GLU A 23 9.04 0.99 -34.83
N LEU A 24 8.18 1.72 -34.10
CA LEU A 24 7.12 2.55 -34.69
C LEU A 24 7.69 3.71 -35.53
N LEU A 25 8.77 4.35 -35.08
CA LEU A 25 9.43 5.43 -35.84
C LEU A 25 10.04 4.95 -37.16
N GLU A 26 10.43 3.68 -37.24
CA GLU A 26 10.97 3.06 -38.45
C GLU A 26 9.86 2.59 -39.41
N SER A 27 8.70 2.23 -38.90
CA SER A 27 7.62 1.57 -39.66
C SER A 27 6.44 2.47 -40.03
N ASP A 28 6.31 3.66 -39.42
CA ASP A 28 5.18 4.58 -39.64
C ASP A 28 5.67 6.02 -39.93
N ASP A 29 5.49 6.47 -41.18
CA ASP A 29 5.88 7.83 -41.61
C ASP A 29 5.18 8.95 -40.82
N GLY A 30 4.00 8.69 -40.27
CA GLY A 30 3.25 9.62 -39.45
C GLY A 30 3.84 9.80 -38.05
N ALA A 31 4.60 8.82 -37.55
CA ALA A 31 5.22 8.86 -36.22
C ALA A 31 6.24 9.99 -36.11
N ARG A 32 7.09 10.18 -37.12
CA ARG A 32 8.08 11.27 -37.15
C ARG A 32 7.42 12.64 -37.16
N ARG A 33 6.40 12.83 -38.00
CA ARG A 33 5.62 14.08 -38.05
C ARG A 33 4.95 14.38 -36.71
N ALA A 34 4.47 13.34 -36.00
CA ALA A 34 3.88 13.50 -34.68
C ALA A 34 4.90 13.96 -33.63
N LEU A 35 6.17 13.55 -33.73
CA LEU A 35 7.24 14.05 -32.84
C LEU A 35 7.64 15.49 -33.15
N GLU A 36 7.69 15.86 -34.43
CA GLU A 36 7.97 17.23 -34.88
C GLU A 36 6.87 18.20 -34.42
N ALA A 37 5.60 17.79 -34.54
CA ALA A 37 4.45 18.59 -34.09
C ALA A 37 4.33 18.66 -32.55
N GLY A 38 4.84 17.65 -31.83
CA GLY A 38 4.67 17.53 -30.38
C GLY A 38 3.28 17.05 -29.96
N PRO A 39 3.01 16.98 -28.64
CA PRO A 39 1.73 16.52 -28.12
C PRO A 39 0.62 17.52 -28.47
N ALA A 40 -0.43 17.04 -29.16
CA ALA A 40 -1.61 17.85 -29.43
C ALA A 40 -2.39 18.12 -28.13
N ALA A 41 -3.16 19.22 -28.11
CA ALA A 41 -4.08 19.51 -27.03
C ALA A 41 -5.14 18.40 -26.91
N PRO A 42 -5.53 17.98 -25.68
CA PRO A 42 -6.48 16.90 -25.45
C PRO A 42 -7.81 17.01 -26.21
N ASP A 43 -8.33 18.23 -26.38
CA ASP A 43 -9.60 18.48 -27.05
C ASP A 43 -9.59 18.08 -28.54
N HIS A 44 -8.40 17.94 -29.14
CA HIS A 44 -8.26 17.51 -30.55
C HIS A 44 -8.11 16.00 -30.72
N TYR A 45 -8.00 15.21 -29.64
CA TYR A 45 -7.80 13.76 -29.77
C TYR A 45 -8.99 13.08 -30.45
N GLY A 46 -10.23 13.44 -30.08
CA GLY A 46 -11.43 12.86 -30.68
C GLY A 46 -11.54 13.14 -32.18
N ASP A 47 -11.24 14.37 -32.60
CA ASP A 47 -11.30 14.76 -34.02
C ASP A 47 -10.23 14.04 -34.84
N ARG A 48 -9.01 13.88 -34.30
CA ARG A 48 -7.95 13.12 -34.95
C ARG A 48 -8.31 11.65 -35.11
N LEU A 49 -8.85 11.03 -34.06
CA LEU A 49 -9.25 9.61 -34.08
C LEU A 49 -10.40 9.36 -35.05
N ARG A 50 -11.40 10.24 -35.10
CA ARG A 50 -12.50 10.18 -36.07
C ARG A 50 -12.02 10.37 -37.50
N ALA A 51 -11.20 11.40 -37.75
CA ALA A 51 -10.62 11.62 -39.08
C ALA A 51 -9.72 10.47 -39.52
N ALA A 52 -9.02 9.81 -38.60
CA ALA A 52 -8.25 8.60 -38.89
C ALA A 52 -9.16 7.43 -39.27
N HIS A 53 -10.24 7.20 -38.52
CA HIS A 53 -11.24 6.20 -38.85
C HIS A 53 -11.85 6.42 -40.23
N ASP A 54 -12.24 7.65 -40.57
CA ASP A 54 -12.83 7.99 -41.87
C ASP A 54 -11.88 7.73 -43.04
N ARG A 55 -10.56 7.80 -42.82
CA ARG A 55 -9.54 7.52 -43.85
C ARG A 55 -9.25 6.03 -44.06
N GLY A 56 -9.37 5.21 -43.03
CA GLY A 56 -8.77 3.87 -43.04
C GLY A 56 -9.22 2.94 -41.92
N ASP A 57 -10.47 3.06 -41.49
CA ASP A 57 -11.16 2.18 -40.54
C ASP A 57 -10.59 2.15 -39.09
N VAL A 58 -10.97 1.14 -38.31
CA VAL A 58 -10.53 0.96 -36.92
C VAL A 58 -9.01 0.75 -36.81
N GLY A 59 -8.36 0.17 -37.82
CA GLY A 59 -6.91 0.02 -37.90
C GLY A 59 -6.19 1.37 -37.95
N GLU A 60 -6.67 2.32 -38.76
CA GLU A 60 -6.08 3.66 -38.82
C GLU A 60 -6.34 4.46 -37.53
N LEU A 61 -7.50 4.28 -36.88
CA LEU A 61 -7.74 4.81 -35.54
C LEU A 61 -6.70 4.30 -34.52
N ARG A 62 -6.37 3.01 -34.55
CA ARG A 62 -5.36 2.40 -33.66
C ARG A 62 -3.96 2.96 -33.91
N ARG A 63 -3.58 3.12 -35.19
CA ARG A 63 -2.30 3.77 -35.56
C ARG A 63 -2.25 5.21 -35.08
N GLU A 64 -3.30 5.99 -35.31
CA GLU A 64 -3.36 7.38 -34.87
C GLU A 64 -3.30 7.53 -33.34
N LYS A 65 -4.03 6.68 -32.60
CA LYS A 65 -3.91 6.61 -31.13
C LYS A 65 -2.47 6.34 -30.70
N ARG A 66 -1.76 5.44 -31.39
CA ARG A 66 -0.35 5.12 -31.08
C ARG A 66 0.59 6.28 -31.39
N ARG A 67 0.34 7.05 -32.47
CA ARG A 67 1.07 8.30 -32.78
C ARG A 67 0.85 9.37 -31.71
N ILE A 68 -0.38 9.55 -31.21
CA ILE A 68 -0.65 10.48 -30.10
C ILE A 68 0.08 10.04 -28.83
N LEU A 69 0.02 8.75 -28.50
CA LEU A 69 0.73 8.18 -27.34
C LEU A 69 2.24 8.40 -27.47
N LEU A 70 2.82 8.22 -28.66
CA LEU A 70 4.22 8.50 -28.94
C LEU A 70 4.59 9.97 -28.65
N SER A 71 3.77 10.93 -29.10
CA SER A 71 4.04 12.35 -28.82
C SER A 71 3.99 12.69 -27.33
N ILE A 72 3.05 12.08 -26.59
CA ILE A 72 2.98 12.21 -25.12
C ILE A 72 4.23 11.60 -24.47
N ALA A 73 4.61 10.37 -24.87
CA ALA A 73 5.79 9.68 -24.35
C ALA A 73 7.08 10.46 -24.60
N ALA A 74 7.23 11.04 -25.79
CA ALA A 74 8.39 11.83 -26.13
C ALA A 74 8.50 13.09 -25.28
N ALA A 75 7.40 13.84 -25.13
CA ALA A 75 7.36 15.07 -24.32
C ALA A 75 7.62 14.80 -22.83
N ASP A 76 7.08 13.70 -22.30
CA ASP A 76 7.39 13.21 -20.96
C ASP A 76 8.88 12.87 -20.79
N LEU A 77 9.45 12.08 -21.71
CA LEU A 77 10.85 11.64 -21.65
C LEU A 77 11.86 12.79 -21.69
N VAL A 78 11.52 13.90 -22.36
CA VAL A 78 12.36 15.11 -22.40
C VAL A 78 12.02 16.15 -21.34
N GLY A 79 11.03 15.88 -20.47
CA GLY A 79 10.65 16.77 -19.38
C GLY A 79 9.81 17.99 -19.79
N GLU A 80 9.17 17.96 -20.96
CA GLU A 80 8.22 19.00 -21.40
C GLU A 80 6.85 18.87 -20.73
N MET A 81 6.52 17.69 -20.20
CA MET A 81 5.28 17.42 -19.47
C MET A 81 5.59 16.93 -18.06
N THR A 82 4.80 17.41 -17.09
CA THR A 82 4.77 16.87 -15.73
C THR A 82 3.99 15.56 -15.67
N LEU A 83 4.20 14.75 -14.63
CA LEU A 83 3.45 13.50 -14.43
C LEU A 83 1.93 13.73 -14.48
N GLU A 84 1.44 14.79 -13.84
CA GLU A 84 0.03 15.16 -13.79
C GLU A 84 -0.51 15.43 -15.19
N THR A 85 0.21 16.21 -15.99
CA THR A 85 -0.18 16.50 -17.38
C THR A 85 -0.09 15.27 -18.29
N VAL A 86 0.86 14.36 -18.05
CA VAL A 86 0.95 13.08 -18.77
C VAL A 86 -0.24 12.20 -18.43
N GLY A 87 -0.54 12.01 -17.14
CA GLY A 87 -1.68 11.22 -16.68
C GLY A 87 -3.01 11.75 -17.25
N ALA A 88 -3.19 13.08 -17.21
CA ALA A 88 -4.36 13.73 -17.79
C ALA A 88 -4.45 13.53 -19.31
N ALA A 89 -3.37 13.72 -20.06
CA ALA A 89 -3.35 13.53 -21.51
C ALA A 89 -3.64 12.06 -21.89
N LEU A 90 -3.05 11.09 -21.19
CA LEU A 90 -3.33 9.67 -21.41
C LEU A 90 -4.80 9.33 -21.10
N SER A 91 -5.36 9.89 -20.03
CA SER A 91 -6.78 9.74 -19.70
C SER A 91 -7.71 10.38 -20.72
N SER A 92 -7.40 11.58 -21.21
CA SER A 92 -8.15 12.21 -22.29
C SER A 92 -8.06 11.42 -23.60
N LEU A 93 -6.92 10.80 -23.90
CA LEU A 93 -6.79 9.92 -25.07
C LEU A 93 -7.65 8.68 -24.93
N ALA A 94 -7.78 8.12 -23.73
CA ALA A 94 -8.69 7.01 -23.45
C ALA A 94 -10.17 7.43 -23.56
N ASP A 95 -10.55 8.56 -22.94
CA ASP A 95 -11.90 9.15 -23.05
C ASP A 95 -12.27 9.37 -24.53
N ALA A 96 -11.40 10.03 -25.31
CA ALA A 96 -11.62 10.28 -26.73
C ALA A 96 -11.73 8.99 -27.57
N SER A 97 -10.99 7.94 -27.19
CA SER A 97 -11.08 6.62 -27.86
C SER A 97 -12.41 5.94 -27.54
N LEU A 98 -12.90 6.04 -26.30
CA LEU A 98 -14.20 5.53 -25.89
C LEU A 98 -15.34 6.27 -26.61
N ASP A 99 -15.28 7.59 -26.67
CA ASP A 99 -16.26 8.41 -27.40
C ASP A 99 -16.26 8.09 -28.90
N THR A 100 -15.09 7.92 -29.51
CA THR A 100 -15.00 7.55 -30.93
C THR A 100 -15.60 6.17 -31.17
N ALA A 101 -15.36 5.21 -30.27
CA ALA A 101 -15.96 3.88 -30.38
C ALA A 101 -17.49 3.89 -30.18
N LEU A 102 -18.02 4.75 -29.30
CA LEU A 102 -19.46 4.95 -29.12
C LEU A 102 -20.11 5.64 -30.33
N TRP A 103 -19.39 6.57 -30.96
CA TRP A 103 -19.81 7.20 -32.21
C TRP A 103 -19.90 6.16 -33.34
N ILE A 104 -18.89 5.29 -33.50
CA ILE A 104 -18.92 4.16 -34.45
C ILE A 104 -20.12 3.24 -34.17
N ALA A 105 -20.44 3.01 -32.89
CA ALA A 105 -21.59 2.19 -32.49
C ALA A 105 -22.96 2.87 -32.71
N GLY A 106 -23.01 4.18 -33.00
CA GLY A 106 -24.26 4.92 -33.20
C GLY A 106 -25.12 5.05 -31.93
N ALA A 107 -24.50 5.09 -30.74
CA ALA A 107 -25.20 5.07 -29.45
C ALA A 107 -24.63 6.03 -28.39
N GLY A 108 -23.94 7.10 -28.81
CA GLY A 108 -23.33 8.08 -27.90
C GLY A 108 -24.32 8.77 -26.94
N GLU A 109 -25.59 8.88 -27.34
CA GLU A 109 -26.67 9.50 -26.54
C GLU A 109 -27.42 8.50 -25.64
N GLU A 110 -27.22 7.19 -25.81
CA GLU A 110 -27.98 6.15 -25.09
C GLU A 110 -27.16 5.45 -24.00
N LEU A 111 -25.83 5.50 -24.12
CA LEU A 111 -24.90 4.77 -23.28
C LEU A 111 -23.88 5.73 -22.68
N ALA A 112 -23.68 5.64 -21.38
CA ALA A 112 -22.66 6.35 -20.65
C ALA A 112 -21.56 5.40 -20.18
N VAL A 113 -20.33 5.90 -20.17
CA VAL A 113 -19.16 5.20 -19.65
C VAL A 113 -18.67 5.92 -18.41
N VAL A 114 -18.62 5.20 -17.29
CA VAL A 114 -17.99 5.66 -16.05
C VAL A 114 -16.56 5.15 -16.05
N GLY A 115 -15.59 6.06 -16.03
CA GLY A 115 -14.18 5.74 -15.83
C GLY A 115 -13.94 5.43 -14.35
N MET A 116 -13.26 4.33 -14.10
CA MET A 116 -12.91 3.83 -12.76
C MET A 116 -11.39 3.85 -12.57
N GLY A 117 -10.94 3.61 -11.34
CA GLY A 117 -9.51 3.44 -11.05
C GLY A 117 -8.66 4.60 -11.57
N LYS A 118 -7.57 4.29 -12.27
CA LYS A 118 -6.64 5.28 -12.83
C LYS A 118 -7.29 6.16 -13.91
N LEU A 119 -8.19 5.62 -14.72
CA LEU A 119 -8.90 6.39 -15.74
C LEU A 119 -9.83 7.43 -15.11
N GLY A 120 -10.61 7.00 -14.12
CA GLY A 120 -11.53 7.88 -13.41
C GLY A 120 -10.81 9.01 -12.66
N ALA A 121 -9.66 8.72 -12.06
CA ALA A 121 -8.81 9.71 -11.40
C ALA A 121 -7.95 10.58 -12.33
N ARG A 122 -7.99 10.37 -13.66
CA ARG A 122 -7.11 11.06 -14.62
C ARG A 122 -5.61 10.84 -14.37
N GLU A 123 -5.27 9.65 -13.89
CA GLU A 123 -3.93 9.22 -13.56
C GLU A 123 -3.55 7.96 -14.34
N LEU A 124 -3.84 7.90 -15.65
CA LEU A 124 -3.42 6.73 -16.45
C LEU A 124 -1.90 6.61 -16.57
N ASN A 125 -1.44 5.39 -16.84
CA ASN A 125 -0.08 5.13 -17.31
C ASN A 125 -0.11 4.66 -18.76
N TYR A 126 1.05 4.65 -19.42
CA TYR A 126 1.19 4.22 -20.82
C TYR A 126 0.59 2.85 -21.10
N PHE A 127 0.73 1.89 -20.18
CA PHE A 127 0.25 0.53 -20.38
C PHE A 127 -0.54 0.01 -19.16
N SER A 128 -1.65 0.69 -18.87
CA SER A 128 -2.67 0.22 -17.91
C SER A 128 -3.92 -0.28 -18.63
N ASP A 129 -4.60 -1.24 -18.01
CA ASP A 129 -5.99 -1.54 -18.37
C ASP A 129 -6.84 -0.28 -18.08
N ILE A 130 -7.87 -0.04 -18.88
CA ILE A 130 -8.88 0.97 -18.58
C ILE A 130 -10.06 0.30 -17.88
N ASP A 131 -10.25 0.65 -16.61
CA ASP A 131 -11.36 0.16 -15.80
C ASP A 131 -12.60 1.02 -16.09
N ILE A 132 -13.69 0.43 -16.57
CA ILE A 132 -14.92 1.16 -16.93
C ILE A 132 -16.21 0.44 -16.50
N MET A 133 -17.31 1.19 -16.41
CA MET A 133 -18.67 0.65 -16.30
C MET A 133 -19.58 1.27 -17.36
N PHE A 134 -20.46 0.47 -17.94
CA PHE A 134 -21.48 0.94 -18.88
C PHE A 134 -22.82 1.13 -18.17
N VAL A 135 -23.44 2.30 -18.35
CA VAL A 135 -24.70 2.68 -17.69
C VAL A 135 -25.64 3.32 -18.72
N SER A 136 -26.94 3.04 -18.63
CA SER A 136 -27.97 3.68 -19.46
C SER A 136 -29.25 3.93 -18.66
N HIS A 137 -30.22 4.68 -19.20
CA HIS A 137 -31.54 4.82 -18.57
C HIS A 137 -32.44 3.58 -18.73
N GLY A 138 -32.13 2.66 -19.67
CA GLY A 138 -33.10 1.65 -20.12
C GLY A 138 -32.57 0.24 -20.37
N GLY A 139 -31.30 -0.08 -20.11
CA GLY A 139 -30.76 -1.45 -20.12
C GLY A 139 -31.03 -2.29 -21.39
N GLY A 140 -31.32 -1.66 -22.54
CA GLY A 140 -31.85 -2.34 -23.72
C GLY A 140 -30.80 -2.92 -24.66
N ASP A 141 -31.27 -3.70 -25.65
CA ASP A 141 -30.44 -4.39 -26.64
C ASP A 141 -29.50 -3.47 -27.41
N ARG A 142 -29.93 -2.23 -27.69
CA ARG A 142 -29.12 -1.23 -28.39
C ARG A 142 -27.92 -0.77 -27.56
N ALA A 143 -28.12 -0.47 -26.29
CA ALA A 143 -27.04 -0.11 -25.36
C ALA A 143 -26.06 -1.29 -25.15
N LEU A 144 -26.57 -2.51 -25.04
CA LEU A 144 -25.74 -3.71 -24.95
C LEU A 144 -24.92 -3.95 -26.22
N SER A 145 -25.54 -3.79 -27.40
CA SER A 145 -24.86 -3.89 -28.69
C SER A 145 -23.73 -2.85 -28.79
N ALA A 146 -24.00 -1.60 -28.42
CA ALA A 146 -23.02 -0.55 -28.42
C ALA A 146 -21.84 -0.82 -27.46
N ALA A 147 -22.12 -1.29 -26.24
CA ALA A 147 -21.07 -1.68 -25.30
C ALA A 147 -20.18 -2.79 -25.88
N ARG A 148 -20.75 -3.78 -26.58
CA ARG A 148 -19.98 -4.83 -27.27
C ARG A 148 -19.14 -4.26 -28.40
N THR A 149 -19.68 -3.35 -29.21
CA THR A 149 -18.92 -2.66 -30.26
C THR A 149 -17.74 -1.91 -29.66
N VAL A 150 -17.91 -1.17 -28.57
CA VAL A 150 -16.80 -0.48 -27.88
C VAL A 150 -15.71 -1.47 -27.44
N LEU A 151 -16.10 -2.59 -26.82
CA LEU A 151 -15.16 -3.63 -26.40
C LEU A 151 -14.40 -4.26 -27.57
N THR A 152 -15.09 -4.51 -28.69
CA THR A 152 -14.49 -5.05 -29.91
C THR A 152 -13.54 -4.03 -30.58
N THR A 153 -14.01 -2.81 -30.84
CA THR A 153 -13.24 -1.75 -31.50
C THR A 153 -11.93 -1.46 -30.76
N LEU A 154 -11.97 -1.37 -29.43
CA LEU A 154 -10.80 -0.99 -28.65
C LEU A 154 -9.99 -2.17 -28.11
N GLY A 155 -10.65 -3.28 -27.79
CA GLY A 155 -10.09 -4.42 -27.05
C GLY A 155 -9.60 -5.59 -27.89
N GLU A 156 -10.11 -5.78 -29.11
CA GLU A 156 -9.66 -6.88 -29.97
C GLU A 156 -8.24 -6.66 -30.48
N PHE A 157 -7.51 -7.77 -30.59
CA PHE A 157 -6.15 -7.78 -31.13
C PHE A 157 -6.21 -7.83 -32.65
N ALA A 158 -5.46 -6.95 -33.31
CA ALA A 158 -5.31 -6.87 -34.76
C ALA A 158 -3.83 -6.68 -35.15
N PRO A 159 -3.47 -6.67 -36.45
CA PRO A 159 -2.09 -6.45 -36.89
C PRO A 159 -1.46 -5.16 -36.33
N GLU A 160 -2.24 -4.09 -36.17
CA GLU A 160 -1.84 -2.82 -35.58
C GLU A 160 -1.70 -2.86 -34.04
N GLY A 161 -2.03 -4.00 -33.43
CA GLY A 161 -2.21 -4.16 -32.00
C GLY A 161 -3.64 -3.86 -31.53
N ARG A 162 -3.80 -3.74 -30.21
CA ARG A 162 -5.05 -3.32 -29.55
C ARG A 162 -4.96 -1.87 -29.10
N ALA A 163 -6.06 -1.13 -29.13
CA ALA A 163 -6.07 0.26 -28.65
C ALA A 163 -5.88 0.31 -27.13
N TYR A 164 -6.68 -0.48 -26.41
CA TYR A 164 -6.66 -0.62 -24.95
C TYR A 164 -7.04 -2.05 -24.53
N ARG A 165 -6.57 -2.45 -23.35
CA ARG A 165 -7.21 -3.53 -22.60
C ARG A 165 -8.30 -2.92 -21.73
N ILE A 166 -9.52 -3.43 -21.83
CA ILE A 166 -10.67 -2.91 -21.08
C ILE A 166 -11.05 -3.89 -19.99
N ASP A 167 -11.15 -3.40 -18.75
CA ASP A 167 -11.68 -4.16 -17.62
C ASP A 167 -13.03 -3.59 -17.20
N THR A 168 -14.06 -4.44 -17.16
CA THR A 168 -15.42 -4.09 -16.75
C THR A 168 -15.83 -4.75 -15.44
N ASN A 169 -14.90 -5.36 -14.69
CA ASN A 169 -15.18 -6.16 -13.51
C ASN A 169 -15.51 -5.34 -12.25
N LEU A 170 -15.30 -4.02 -12.28
CA LEU A 170 -15.72 -3.12 -11.21
C LEU A 170 -17.20 -2.73 -11.27
N ARG A 171 -17.94 -3.20 -12.28
CA ARG A 171 -19.40 -3.03 -12.37
C ARG A 171 -20.14 -3.84 -11.28
N PRO A 172 -21.37 -3.47 -10.93
CA PRO A 172 -22.23 -4.27 -10.04
C PRO A 172 -22.24 -5.77 -10.36
N GLU A 173 -22.03 -6.62 -9.34
CA GLU A 173 -21.89 -8.09 -9.45
C GLU A 173 -20.67 -8.58 -10.26
N GLY A 174 -19.78 -7.67 -10.63
CA GLY A 174 -18.56 -7.92 -11.38
C GLY A 174 -18.81 -8.71 -12.67
N ARG A 175 -17.97 -9.71 -12.93
CA ARG A 175 -18.07 -10.56 -14.14
C ARG A 175 -19.42 -11.27 -14.30
N ASN A 176 -20.13 -11.51 -13.19
CA ASN A 176 -21.40 -12.22 -13.18
C ASN A 176 -22.60 -11.28 -13.41
N GLY A 177 -22.39 -9.96 -13.31
CA GLY A 177 -23.41 -8.95 -13.56
C GLY A 177 -23.58 -8.64 -15.05
N PRO A 178 -24.72 -8.00 -15.41
CA PRO A 178 -24.95 -7.54 -16.77
C PRO A 178 -23.86 -6.56 -17.21
N LEU A 179 -23.48 -6.60 -18.49
CA LEU A 179 -22.44 -5.70 -19.03
C LEU A 179 -22.88 -4.23 -19.00
N VAL A 180 -24.17 -3.98 -19.28
CA VAL A 180 -24.82 -2.68 -19.20
C VAL A 180 -25.95 -2.80 -18.18
N ARG A 181 -26.01 -1.88 -17.22
CA ARG A 181 -27.07 -1.83 -16.20
C ARG A 181 -27.79 -0.48 -16.27
N SER A 182 -29.05 -0.44 -15.87
CA SER A 182 -29.76 0.83 -15.75
C SER A 182 -29.16 1.68 -14.62
N LEU A 183 -29.26 3.00 -14.74
CA LEU A 183 -28.84 3.96 -13.73
C LEU A 183 -29.49 3.64 -12.37
N GLU A 184 -30.80 3.44 -12.36
CA GLU A 184 -31.58 3.12 -11.17
C GLU A 184 -31.12 1.78 -10.56
N GLY A 185 -30.85 0.79 -11.41
CA GLY A 185 -30.36 -0.52 -10.99
C GLY A 185 -28.95 -0.47 -10.40
N CYS A 186 -28.08 0.42 -10.91
CA CYS A 186 -26.77 0.68 -10.31
C CYS A 186 -26.91 1.34 -8.93
N ILE A 187 -27.73 2.39 -8.83
CA ILE A 187 -27.95 3.13 -7.58
C ILE A 187 -28.54 2.21 -6.51
N GLU A 188 -29.55 1.41 -6.86
CA GLU A 188 -30.15 0.43 -5.93
C GLU A 188 -29.11 -0.60 -5.48
N TYR A 189 -28.24 -1.04 -6.40
CA TYR A 189 -27.18 -1.99 -6.06
C TYR A 189 -26.20 -1.47 -5.03
N TYR A 190 -25.67 -0.26 -5.25
CA TYR A 190 -24.74 0.34 -4.32
C TYR A 190 -25.37 0.64 -2.95
N LYS A 191 -26.68 0.88 -2.89
CA LYS A 191 -27.43 1.11 -1.65
C LYS A 191 -27.65 -0.18 -0.85
N LYS A 192 -27.92 -1.32 -1.51
CA LYS A 192 -28.40 -2.54 -0.84
C LYS A 192 -27.40 -3.69 -0.76
N TRP A 193 -26.55 -3.89 -1.77
CA TRP A 193 -25.76 -5.12 -1.91
C TRP A 193 -24.24 -4.90 -2.01
N ALA A 194 -23.80 -3.70 -2.38
CA ALA A 194 -22.39 -3.41 -2.55
C ALA A 194 -21.57 -3.65 -1.28
N GLN A 195 -20.42 -4.27 -1.47
CA GLN A 195 -19.43 -4.48 -0.43
C GLN A 195 -18.62 -3.20 -0.20
N PRO A 196 -18.03 -2.99 0.98
CA PRO A 196 -17.34 -1.73 1.26
C PRO A 196 -16.14 -1.44 0.33
N TRP A 197 -15.49 -2.48 -0.23
CA TRP A 197 -14.42 -2.29 -1.21
C TRP A 197 -14.93 -1.72 -2.54
N GLU A 198 -16.20 -1.97 -2.88
CA GLU A 198 -16.85 -1.42 -4.08
C GLU A 198 -17.12 0.07 -3.90
N HIS A 199 -17.56 0.48 -2.70
CA HIS A 199 -17.66 1.91 -2.35
C HIS A 199 -16.29 2.60 -2.42
N GLN A 200 -15.22 1.95 -1.96
CA GLN A 200 -13.88 2.51 -2.10
C GLN A 200 -13.45 2.65 -3.58
N ALA A 201 -13.81 1.70 -4.45
CA ALA A 201 -13.52 1.81 -5.88
C ALA A 201 -14.18 3.04 -6.53
N LEU A 202 -15.35 3.46 -6.01
CA LEU A 202 -16.07 4.65 -6.47
C LEU A 202 -15.42 5.98 -6.04
N ILE A 203 -14.41 5.99 -5.16
CA ILE A 203 -13.64 7.22 -4.85
C ILE A 203 -13.15 7.88 -6.14
N LYS A 204 -12.58 7.05 -7.03
CA LYS A 204 -11.99 7.49 -8.30
C LYS A 204 -13.00 7.54 -9.46
N ALA A 205 -14.29 7.24 -9.25
CA ALA A 205 -15.26 7.20 -10.34
C ALA A 205 -15.53 8.61 -10.92
N ARG A 206 -15.64 8.67 -12.26
CA ARG A 206 -15.93 9.90 -13.03
C ARG A 206 -16.65 9.56 -14.34
N ALA A 207 -17.52 10.45 -14.83
CA ALA A 207 -18.01 10.39 -16.20
C ALA A 207 -16.85 10.50 -17.20
N SER A 208 -16.73 9.52 -18.10
CA SER A 208 -15.59 9.36 -19.02
C SER A 208 -15.97 9.62 -20.47
N ALA A 209 -17.04 8.99 -20.96
CA ALA A 209 -17.45 9.06 -22.37
C ALA A 209 -18.95 8.78 -22.53
N GLY A 210 -19.52 9.11 -23.70
CA GLY A 210 -20.92 8.92 -24.05
C GLY A 210 -21.84 9.94 -23.40
N HIS A 211 -23.04 9.51 -22.98
CA HIS A 211 -24.03 10.40 -22.38
C HIS A 211 -23.63 10.80 -20.94
N LEU A 212 -22.76 11.80 -20.82
CA LEU A 212 -22.08 12.17 -19.56
C LEU A 212 -23.01 12.39 -18.37
N ALA A 213 -24.19 12.99 -18.58
CA ALA A 213 -25.12 13.28 -17.48
C ALA A 213 -25.56 12.03 -16.70
N ILE A 214 -25.70 10.86 -17.36
CA ILE A 214 -26.07 9.59 -16.69
C ILE A 214 -24.93 9.13 -15.76
N ALA A 215 -23.69 9.23 -16.25
CA ALA A 215 -22.52 8.86 -15.48
C ALA A 215 -22.29 9.83 -14.31
N GLU A 216 -22.51 11.14 -14.52
CA GLU A 216 -22.46 12.16 -13.48
C GLU A 216 -23.51 11.93 -12.40
N GLU A 217 -24.74 11.59 -12.78
CA GLU A 217 -25.82 11.26 -11.85
C GLU A 217 -25.47 10.03 -11.00
N LEU A 218 -24.99 8.94 -11.62
CA LEU A 218 -24.55 7.76 -10.86
C LEU A 218 -23.44 8.10 -9.86
N VAL A 219 -22.43 8.87 -10.30
CA VAL A 219 -21.32 9.28 -9.44
C VAL A 219 -21.84 10.16 -8.30
N GLY A 220 -22.75 11.10 -8.58
CA GLY A 220 -23.37 11.98 -7.59
C GLY A 220 -24.17 11.21 -6.53
N GLU A 221 -25.10 10.36 -6.98
CA GLU A 221 -25.98 9.56 -6.11
C GLU A 221 -25.23 8.57 -5.23
N THR A 222 -24.05 8.12 -5.66
CA THR A 222 -23.22 7.20 -4.87
C THR A 222 -22.28 7.92 -3.91
N ARG A 223 -22.05 9.24 -4.00
CA ARG A 223 -21.10 9.96 -3.13
C ARG A 223 -21.41 9.82 -1.65
N ALA A 224 -22.68 9.87 -1.25
CA ALA A 224 -23.07 9.71 0.16
C ALA A 224 -22.83 8.29 0.70
N LEU A 225 -22.75 7.29 -0.18
CA LEU A 225 -22.44 5.90 0.17
C LEU A 225 -20.92 5.69 0.33
N VAL A 226 -20.13 6.37 -0.51
CA VAL A 226 -18.66 6.37 -0.43
C VAL A 226 -18.18 7.12 0.81
N TYR A 227 -18.79 8.27 1.10
CA TYR A 227 -18.40 9.17 2.19
C TYR A 227 -19.56 9.37 3.17
N PRO A 228 -19.90 8.35 3.99
CA PRO A 228 -20.95 8.49 4.99
C PRO A 228 -20.54 9.48 6.09
N SER A 229 -21.52 10.00 6.83
CA SER A 229 -21.28 10.87 7.98
C SER A 229 -20.57 10.17 9.15
N SER A 230 -20.59 8.84 9.18
CA SER A 230 -19.91 8.00 10.19
C SER A 230 -19.45 6.69 9.55
N ILE A 231 -18.26 6.21 9.92
CA ILE A 231 -17.72 4.94 9.42
C ILE A 231 -18.33 3.77 10.23
N SER A 232 -18.82 2.75 9.52
CA SER A 232 -19.35 1.52 10.12
C SER A 232 -18.26 0.49 10.41
N LEU A 233 -18.50 -0.43 11.35
CA LEU A 233 -17.63 -1.58 11.63
C LEU A 233 -17.33 -2.44 10.38
N GLN A 234 -18.28 -2.52 9.44
CA GLN A 234 -18.09 -3.25 8.18
C GLN A 234 -17.07 -2.54 7.27
N GLN A 235 -17.14 -1.21 7.16
CA GLN A 235 -16.19 -0.41 6.39
C GLN A 235 -14.78 -0.47 6.99
N VAL A 236 -14.67 -0.38 8.31
CA VAL A 236 -13.41 -0.60 9.04
C VAL A 236 -12.81 -1.96 8.69
N THR A 237 -13.60 -3.03 8.76
CA THR A 237 -13.14 -4.39 8.47
C THR A 237 -12.64 -4.52 7.03
N ALA A 238 -13.27 -3.83 6.07
CA ALA A 238 -12.84 -3.85 4.68
C ALA A 238 -11.53 -3.09 4.46
N ILE A 239 -11.37 -1.91 5.07
CA ILE A 239 -10.13 -1.12 5.05
C ILE A 239 -8.97 -1.97 5.60
N ARG A 240 -9.21 -2.70 6.70
CA ARG A 240 -8.24 -3.63 7.31
C ARG A 240 -7.83 -4.75 6.37
N LYS A 241 -8.79 -5.44 5.76
CA LYS A 241 -8.52 -6.53 4.81
C LYS A 241 -7.68 -6.07 3.61
N ILE A 242 -7.82 -4.81 3.20
CA ILE A 242 -7.02 -4.22 2.13
C ILE A 242 -5.58 -3.98 2.60
N LYS A 243 -5.39 -3.38 3.78
CA LYS A 243 -4.06 -3.23 4.41
C LYS A 243 -3.36 -4.58 4.56
N GLU A 244 -4.04 -5.57 5.13
CA GLU A 244 -3.52 -6.94 5.29
C GLU A 244 -3.14 -7.59 3.95
N ARG A 245 -3.92 -7.35 2.89
CA ARG A 245 -3.60 -7.83 1.54
C ARG A 245 -2.33 -7.16 1.00
N ILE A 246 -2.15 -5.86 1.20
CA ILE A 246 -0.94 -5.14 0.76
C ILE A 246 0.28 -5.66 1.52
N GLU A 247 0.19 -5.73 2.85
CA GLU A 247 1.27 -6.22 3.70
C GLU A 247 1.64 -7.68 3.41
N SER A 248 0.64 -8.54 3.16
CA SER A 248 0.89 -9.94 2.79
C SER A 248 1.49 -10.11 1.40
N HIS A 249 1.19 -9.25 0.43
CA HIS A 249 1.88 -9.27 -0.87
C HIS A 249 3.33 -8.81 -0.73
N ALA A 250 3.58 -7.75 0.05
CA ALA A 250 4.94 -7.32 0.36
C ALA A 250 5.75 -8.43 1.06
N ALA A 251 5.13 -9.15 2.00
CA ALA A 251 5.76 -10.29 2.68
C ALA A 251 5.98 -11.50 1.76
N ARG A 252 5.04 -11.81 0.85
CA ARG A 252 5.20 -12.90 -0.13
C ARG A 252 6.27 -12.58 -1.18
N ALA A 253 6.40 -11.32 -1.60
CA ALA A 253 7.51 -10.89 -2.46
C ALA A 253 8.87 -11.09 -1.76
N ALA A 254 8.92 -10.95 -0.42
CA ALA A 254 10.12 -11.22 0.38
C ALA A 254 10.39 -12.72 0.62
N LEU A 255 9.35 -13.58 0.61
CA LEU A 255 9.45 -15.01 0.96
C LEU A 255 9.43 -15.96 -0.26
N GLY A 256 8.94 -15.53 -1.41
CA GLY A 256 8.66 -16.40 -2.55
C GLY A 256 9.26 -15.89 -3.86
N GLY A 257 10.46 -16.37 -4.20
CA GLY A 257 10.90 -16.59 -5.58
C GLY A 257 11.02 -15.38 -6.53
N ALA A 258 10.76 -14.15 -6.07
CA ALA A 258 11.46 -13.00 -6.62
C ALA A 258 12.95 -13.32 -6.45
N ARG A 259 13.70 -13.46 -7.54
CA ARG A 259 15.17 -13.51 -7.48
C ARG A 259 15.59 -12.39 -6.53
N GLU A 260 16.39 -12.70 -5.51
CA GLU A 260 16.96 -11.70 -4.59
C GLU A 260 17.33 -10.45 -5.40
N GLY A 261 16.57 -9.35 -5.22
CA GLY A 261 16.82 -8.09 -5.93
C GLY A 261 15.69 -7.47 -6.77
N THR A 262 14.55 -8.12 -7.08
CA THR A 262 13.45 -7.44 -7.80
C THR A 262 12.57 -6.61 -6.85
N SER A 263 12.59 -5.28 -6.97
CA SER A 263 11.70 -4.37 -6.22
C SER A 263 10.44 -4.07 -7.03
N ASP A 264 9.25 -4.42 -6.50
CA ASP A 264 7.96 -4.03 -7.08
C ASP A 264 7.61 -2.61 -6.62
N VAL A 265 7.62 -1.65 -7.56
CA VAL A 265 7.42 -0.23 -7.25
C VAL A 265 5.99 0.10 -6.80
N LYS A 266 5.05 -0.81 -7.07
CA LYS A 266 3.63 -0.60 -6.82
C LYS A 266 3.16 -1.27 -5.53
N LEU A 267 3.50 -2.54 -5.35
CA LEU A 267 3.02 -3.39 -4.26
C LEU A 267 4.06 -3.62 -3.15
N GLY A 268 5.34 -3.29 -3.38
CA GLY A 268 6.37 -3.36 -2.36
C GLY A 268 6.10 -2.41 -1.19
N ALA A 269 6.66 -2.71 -0.02
CA ALA A 269 6.62 -1.81 1.13
C ALA A 269 7.22 -0.44 0.74
N GLY A 270 6.52 0.66 1.02
CA GLY A 270 6.92 2.00 0.57
C GLY A 270 6.64 2.30 -0.90
N GLY A 271 5.93 1.41 -1.62
CA GLY A 271 5.54 1.59 -3.01
C GLY A 271 4.31 2.49 -3.20
N ILE A 272 3.86 2.63 -4.45
CA ILE A 272 2.75 3.50 -4.86
C ILE A 272 1.50 3.25 -4.00
N ARG A 273 1.21 1.97 -3.70
CA ARG A 273 -0.01 1.60 -3.00
C ARG A 273 -0.03 2.01 -1.52
N ASP A 274 1.13 2.16 -0.87
CA ASP A 274 1.20 2.70 0.49
C ASP A 274 0.75 4.17 0.49
N ILE A 275 1.14 4.96 -0.51
CA ILE A 275 0.70 6.35 -0.67
C ILE A 275 -0.80 6.41 -0.97
N GLU A 276 -1.26 5.70 -2.01
CA GLU A 276 -2.68 5.73 -2.43
C GLU A 276 -3.61 5.30 -1.29
N PHE A 277 -3.22 4.26 -0.54
CA PHE A 277 -4.00 3.79 0.60
C PHE A 277 -4.05 4.81 1.73
N THR A 278 -2.93 5.46 2.05
CA THR A 278 -2.89 6.51 3.09
C THR A 278 -3.84 7.63 2.76
N VAL A 279 -3.77 8.12 1.52
CA VAL A 279 -4.61 9.21 1.02
C VAL A 279 -6.08 8.80 1.04
N GLN A 280 -6.42 7.67 0.41
CA GLN A 280 -7.80 7.19 0.35
C GLN A 280 -8.39 6.91 1.73
N LEU A 281 -7.61 6.42 2.69
CA LEU A 281 -8.10 6.24 4.04
C LEU A 281 -8.50 7.57 4.66
N LEU A 282 -7.65 8.60 4.55
CA LEU A 282 -7.99 9.92 5.08
C LEU A 282 -9.23 10.50 4.39
N GLN A 283 -9.39 10.24 3.09
CA GLN A 283 -10.61 10.60 2.35
C GLN A 283 -11.85 9.84 2.87
N LEU A 284 -11.74 8.54 3.13
CA LEU A 284 -12.85 7.74 3.67
C LEU A 284 -13.24 8.18 5.09
N VAL A 285 -12.26 8.57 5.91
CA VAL A 285 -12.48 9.01 7.28
C VAL A 285 -13.08 10.41 7.35
N HIS A 286 -12.60 11.34 6.53
CA HIS A 286 -12.93 12.77 6.65
C HIS A 286 -13.81 13.31 5.53
N GLY A 287 -13.88 12.61 4.39
CA GLY A 287 -14.64 13.03 3.21
C GLY A 287 -16.15 13.14 3.43
N GLY A 288 -16.69 12.48 4.46
CA GLY A 288 -18.09 12.63 4.86
C GLY A 288 -18.39 14.05 5.37
N SER A 289 -17.52 14.60 6.21
CA SER A 289 -17.65 15.92 6.81
C SER A 289 -17.04 17.05 5.98
N ASP A 290 -16.02 16.75 5.17
CA ASP A 290 -15.33 17.72 4.32
C ASP A 290 -15.32 17.27 2.85
N GLN A 291 -16.08 17.98 2.02
CA GLN A 291 -16.21 17.63 0.60
C GLN A 291 -14.96 17.97 -0.22
N SER A 292 -14.10 18.88 0.26
CA SER A 292 -12.85 19.25 -0.44
C SER A 292 -11.90 18.07 -0.56
N LEU A 293 -12.00 17.09 0.34
CA LEU A 293 -11.19 15.88 0.36
C LEU A 293 -11.62 14.84 -0.69
N ARG A 294 -12.73 15.04 -1.40
CA ARG A 294 -13.29 14.04 -2.33
C ARG A 294 -12.63 14.05 -3.72
N ALA A 295 -11.50 14.72 -3.88
CA ALA A 295 -10.73 14.75 -5.11
C ALA A 295 -10.31 13.31 -5.53
N PRO A 296 -10.57 12.89 -6.78
CA PRO A 296 -10.29 11.51 -7.19
C PRO A 296 -8.79 11.28 -7.46
N ALA A 297 -8.07 12.31 -7.91
CA ALA A 297 -6.62 12.24 -8.16
C ALA A 297 -5.85 12.27 -6.84
N THR A 298 -4.82 11.44 -6.74
CA THR A 298 -4.03 11.20 -5.53
C THR A 298 -3.27 12.45 -5.10
N LEU A 299 -2.62 13.15 -6.04
CA LEU A 299 -1.86 14.38 -5.75
C LEU A 299 -2.77 15.56 -5.38
N GLU A 300 -3.94 15.68 -6.01
CA GLU A 300 -4.96 16.66 -5.63
C GLU A 300 -5.50 16.38 -4.23
N ALA A 301 -5.80 15.11 -3.93
CA ALA A 301 -6.24 14.70 -2.60
C ALA A 301 -5.17 14.95 -1.52
N ILE A 302 -3.88 14.70 -1.80
CA ILE A 302 -2.78 15.08 -0.89
C ILE A 302 -2.80 16.59 -0.62
N THR A 303 -2.94 17.40 -1.66
CA THR A 303 -2.99 18.87 -1.54
C THR A 303 -4.19 19.33 -0.69
N ALA A 304 -5.36 18.73 -0.92
CA ALA A 304 -6.56 19.01 -0.13
C ALA A 304 -6.38 18.60 1.35
N LEU A 305 -5.76 17.45 1.61
CA LEU A 305 -5.48 16.95 2.96
C LEU A 305 -4.50 17.87 3.72
N ILE A 306 -3.48 18.42 3.05
CA ILE A 306 -2.57 19.40 3.63
C ILE A 306 -3.32 20.69 3.95
N THR A 307 -4.08 21.21 2.97
CA THR A 307 -4.82 22.47 3.11
C THR A 307 -5.86 22.42 4.22
N GLY A 308 -6.55 21.29 4.38
CA GLY A 308 -7.51 21.04 5.46
C GLY A 308 -6.87 20.68 6.80
N GLY A 309 -5.54 20.58 6.89
CA GLY A 309 -4.83 20.23 8.13
C GLY A 309 -4.94 18.76 8.56
N TYR A 310 -5.44 17.89 7.69
CA TYR A 310 -5.57 16.44 7.93
C TYR A 310 -4.25 15.69 7.75
N LEU A 311 -3.32 16.26 6.99
CA LEU A 311 -1.98 15.74 6.73
C LEU A 311 -0.96 16.85 6.98
N ALA A 312 0.12 16.54 7.70
CA ALA A 312 1.19 17.51 7.92
C ALA A 312 1.85 17.88 6.59
N GLU A 313 2.17 19.16 6.40
CA GLU A 313 2.77 19.68 5.15
C GLU A 313 4.03 18.93 4.76
N GLU A 314 4.93 18.68 5.71
CA GLU A 314 6.17 17.91 5.48
C GLU A 314 5.86 16.50 4.93
N ASP A 315 4.86 15.82 5.48
CA ASP A 315 4.46 14.47 5.08
C ASP A 315 3.77 14.44 3.73
N GLY A 316 2.86 15.39 3.49
CA GLY A 316 2.19 15.52 2.20
C GLY A 316 3.13 15.93 1.07
N ALA A 317 4.07 16.84 1.32
CA ALA A 317 5.11 17.20 0.36
C ALA A 317 6.01 15.99 0.02
N GLY A 318 6.44 15.25 1.04
CA GLY A 318 7.21 14.03 0.87
C GLY A 318 6.48 12.96 0.05
N PHE A 319 5.21 12.69 0.37
CA PHE A 319 4.38 11.79 -0.44
C PHE A 319 4.19 12.27 -1.87
N SER A 320 4.04 13.58 -2.10
CA SER A 320 3.88 14.12 -3.45
C SER A 320 5.12 13.90 -4.30
N VAL A 321 6.31 14.15 -3.75
CA VAL A 321 7.59 13.91 -4.43
C VAL A 321 7.78 12.41 -4.70
N ALA A 322 7.54 11.57 -3.70
CA ALA A 322 7.70 10.13 -3.82
C ALA A 322 6.70 9.52 -4.81
N TYR A 323 5.44 9.97 -4.81
CA TYR A 323 4.44 9.52 -5.77
C TYR A 323 4.84 9.86 -7.19
N ARG A 324 5.34 11.08 -7.44
CA ARG A 324 5.86 11.47 -8.75
C ARG A 324 7.01 10.58 -9.20
N TRP A 325 7.97 10.33 -8.30
CA TRP A 325 9.10 9.45 -8.56
C TRP A 325 8.65 8.02 -8.91
N LEU A 326 7.85 7.39 -8.05
CA LEU A 326 7.44 6.00 -8.22
C LEU A 326 6.57 5.80 -9.48
N ARG A 327 5.71 6.77 -9.80
CA ARG A 327 4.90 6.74 -11.03
C ARG A 327 5.74 6.98 -12.28
N ALA A 328 6.74 7.85 -12.23
CA ALA A 328 7.71 7.99 -13.32
C ALA A 328 8.47 6.67 -13.55
N VAL A 329 8.93 6.00 -12.49
CA VAL A 329 9.56 4.67 -12.61
C VAL A 329 8.59 3.66 -13.23
N GLU A 330 7.33 3.58 -12.76
CA GLU A 330 6.30 2.72 -13.35
C GLU A 330 6.09 3.04 -14.84
N HIS A 331 6.06 4.32 -15.23
CA HIS A 331 5.93 4.74 -16.64
C HIS A 331 7.13 4.29 -17.49
N ARG A 332 8.36 4.48 -17.01
CA ARG A 332 9.58 4.08 -17.73
C ARG A 332 9.68 2.56 -17.88
N LEU A 333 9.32 1.80 -16.85
CA LEU A 333 9.23 0.33 -16.92
C LEU A 333 8.24 -0.13 -18.00
N GLN A 334 7.07 0.52 -18.09
CA GLN A 334 6.05 0.18 -19.06
C GLN A 334 6.44 0.53 -20.50
N LEU A 335 7.11 1.67 -20.70
CA LEU A 335 7.50 2.16 -22.03
C LEU A 335 8.50 1.26 -22.75
N TRP A 336 9.38 0.57 -22.02
CA TRP A 336 10.46 -0.25 -22.60
C TRP A 336 9.96 -1.20 -23.72
N GLN A 337 8.85 -1.90 -23.46
CA GLN A 337 8.24 -2.86 -24.39
C GLN A 337 6.72 -2.72 -24.50
N GLU A 338 6.15 -1.63 -24.01
CA GLU A 338 4.69 -1.44 -23.92
C GLU A 338 4.02 -2.62 -23.18
N ARG A 339 4.49 -2.90 -21.96
CA ARG A 339 3.98 -4.00 -21.11
C ARG A 339 3.61 -3.49 -19.72
N LYS A 340 2.74 -4.23 -19.01
CA LYS A 340 2.32 -3.93 -17.63
C LYS A 340 3.39 -4.37 -16.63
N GLU A 341 4.60 -3.85 -16.79
CA GLU A 341 5.74 -4.13 -15.92
C GLU A 341 5.73 -3.18 -14.72
N VAL A 342 5.99 -3.74 -13.53
CA VAL A 342 6.05 -2.99 -12.26
C VAL A 342 7.26 -3.39 -11.42
N ALA A 343 7.95 -4.46 -11.79
CA ALA A 343 9.17 -4.88 -11.11
C ALA A 343 10.38 -4.20 -11.77
N ILE A 344 11.29 -3.69 -10.93
CA ILE A 344 12.59 -3.22 -11.40
C ILE A 344 13.37 -4.44 -11.95
N PRO A 345 13.92 -4.36 -13.18
CA PRO A 345 14.69 -5.45 -13.77
C PRO A 345 15.97 -5.73 -12.97
N ILE A 346 16.47 -6.96 -13.07
CA ILE A 346 17.73 -7.38 -12.45
C ILE A 346 18.90 -7.39 -13.42
N ASP A 347 18.64 -7.38 -14.72
CA ASP A 347 19.68 -7.33 -15.74
C ASP A 347 20.22 -5.91 -15.90
N ASP A 348 21.55 -5.80 -15.96
CA ASP A 348 22.25 -4.51 -15.91
C ASP A 348 21.92 -3.61 -17.09
N ASP A 349 21.70 -4.16 -18.29
CA ASP A 349 21.32 -3.40 -19.48
C ASP A 349 19.98 -2.68 -19.30
N ARG A 350 18.93 -3.39 -18.85
CA ARG A 350 17.63 -2.75 -18.59
C ARG A 350 17.64 -1.84 -17.38
N ARG A 351 18.46 -2.14 -16.37
CA ARG A 351 18.67 -1.23 -15.23
C ARG A 351 19.35 0.07 -15.65
N ALA A 352 20.37 0.00 -16.50
CA ALA A 352 21.04 1.15 -17.07
C ALA A 352 20.10 1.97 -17.96
N ALA A 353 19.27 1.32 -18.78
CA ALA A 353 18.26 2.00 -19.60
C ALA A 353 17.20 2.71 -18.73
N LEU A 354 16.68 2.05 -17.69
CA LEU A 354 15.76 2.64 -16.74
C LEU A 354 16.40 3.86 -16.05
N ALA A 355 17.61 3.70 -15.50
CA ALA A 355 18.34 4.78 -14.84
C ALA A 355 18.59 5.97 -15.80
N GLY A 356 19.01 5.68 -17.04
CA GLY A 356 19.22 6.69 -18.08
C GLY A 356 17.95 7.48 -18.43
N SER A 357 16.79 6.79 -18.51
CA SER A 357 15.47 7.38 -18.76
C SER A 357 14.92 8.18 -17.56
N MET A 358 15.46 7.93 -16.37
CA MET A 358 15.21 8.69 -15.14
C MET A 358 16.22 9.84 -14.96
N GLY A 359 17.11 10.08 -15.94
CA GLY A 359 18.09 11.17 -15.92
C GLY A 359 19.40 10.85 -15.21
N PHE A 360 19.60 9.62 -14.74
CA PHE A 360 20.87 9.20 -14.15
C PHE A 360 21.93 9.03 -15.24
N ARG A 361 23.17 9.35 -14.86
CA ARG A 361 24.36 9.23 -15.70
C ARG A 361 25.45 8.56 -14.89
N GLU A 362 26.27 7.79 -15.59
CA GLU A 362 27.47 7.17 -15.03
C GLU A 362 28.47 8.24 -14.59
N THR A 363 29.21 7.92 -13.53
CA THR A 363 30.32 8.72 -13.00
C THR A 363 31.55 7.82 -12.89
N PRO A 364 32.76 8.36 -12.70
CA PRO A 364 33.95 7.53 -12.51
C PRO A 364 33.88 6.55 -11.32
N MET A 365 33.00 6.80 -10.34
CA MET A 365 32.90 6.01 -9.10
C MET A 365 31.69 5.08 -9.05
N GLU A 366 30.62 5.41 -9.77
CA GLU A 366 29.34 4.70 -9.69
C GLU A 366 28.64 4.72 -11.05
N SER A 367 28.07 3.57 -11.43
CA SER A 367 27.21 3.42 -12.59
C SER A 367 25.91 4.21 -12.44
N ALA A 368 25.23 4.47 -13.57
CA ALA A 368 23.93 5.15 -13.54
C ALA A 368 22.89 4.38 -12.71
N PHE A 369 22.88 3.04 -12.80
CA PHE A 369 21.90 2.22 -12.11
C PHE A 369 22.16 2.09 -10.60
N GLU A 370 23.42 2.08 -10.15
CA GLU A 370 23.73 2.07 -8.71
C GLU A 370 23.21 3.34 -8.02
N ARG A 371 23.39 4.50 -8.68
CA ARG A 371 22.88 5.78 -8.21
C ARG A 371 21.36 5.83 -8.20
N PHE A 372 20.72 5.32 -9.25
CA PHE A 372 19.26 5.18 -9.32
C PHE A 372 18.74 4.30 -8.19
N ASP A 373 19.36 3.14 -7.94
CA ASP A 373 18.93 2.22 -6.90
C ASP A 373 19.09 2.80 -5.50
N ALA A 374 20.18 3.53 -5.24
CA ALA A 374 20.38 4.25 -3.99
C ALA A 374 19.27 5.30 -3.77
N ALA A 375 18.96 6.10 -4.79
CA ALA A 375 17.87 7.08 -4.74
C ALA A 375 16.50 6.39 -4.54
N HIS A 376 16.22 5.33 -5.29
CA HIS A 376 14.98 4.57 -5.20
C HIS A 376 14.80 3.94 -3.81
N ARG A 377 15.84 3.32 -3.24
CA ARG A 377 15.81 2.80 -1.85
C ARG A 377 15.52 3.91 -0.85
N GLY A 378 16.12 5.09 -1.01
CA GLY A 378 15.85 6.26 -0.17
C GLY A 378 14.39 6.69 -0.23
N VAL A 379 13.82 6.81 -1.43
CA VAL A 379 12.40 7.18 -1.62
C VAL A 379 11.47 6.16 -0.98
N VAL A 380 11.68 4.87 -1.24
CA VAL A 380 10.83 3.79 -0.70
C VAL A 380 10.90 3.75 0.84
N ALA A 381 12.09 3.92 1.42
CA ALA A 381 12.26 4.00 2.87
C ALA A 381 11.56 5.23 3.47
N ASP A 382 11.63 6.40 2.82
CA ASP A 382 10.96 7.63 3.26
C ASP A 382 9.44 7.50 3.20
N VAL A 383 8.88 6.97 2.10
CA VAL A 383 7.44 6.67 1.98
C VAL A 383 7.01 5.77 3.11
N ARG A 384 7.79 4.72 3.38
CA ARG A 384 7.45 3.79 4.46
C ARG A 384 7.46 4.50 5.81
N SER A 385 8.49 5.28 6.13
CA SER A 385 8.56 6.05 7.37
C SER A 385 7.39 7.04 7.52
N ARG A 386 6.96 7.70 6.44
CA ARG A 386 5.83 8.63 6.42
C ARG A 386 4.49 7.94 6.57
N PHE A 387 4.27 6.86 5.84
CA PHE A 387 3.10 5.99 6.02
C PHE A 387 2.94 5.64 7.50
N GLU A 388 4.03 5.23 8.14
CA GLU A 388 4.04 4.90 9.56
C GLU A 388 3.73 6.13 10.44
N ARG A 389 4.34 7.28 10.15
CA ARG A 389 4.09 8.51 10.92
C ARG A 389 2.64 8.97 10.85
N VAL A 390 2.05 9.04 9.65
CA VAL A 390 0.70 9.58 9.42
C VAL A 390 -0.38 8.77 10.14
N PHE A 391 -0.22 7.45 10.20
CA PHE A 391 -1.20 6.58 10.84
C PHE A 391 -1.15 6.63 12.37
N TYR A 392 0.05 6.54 12.95
CA TYR A 392 0.19 6.28 14.39
C TYR A 392 0.49 7.54 15.20
N ARG A 393 1.26 8.49 14.65
CA ARG A 393 1.75 9.66 15.40
C ARG A 393 0.64 10.63 15.85
N PRO A 394 -0.35 11.01 15.02
CA PRO A 394 -1.41 11.94 15.45
C PRO A 394 -2.26 11.39 16.59
N MET A 395 -2.45 10.08 16.66
CA MET A 395 -3.15 9.41 17.77
C MET A 395 -2.34 9.54 19.06
N ILE A 396 -1.04 9.27 18.98
CA ILE A 396 -0.11 9.37 20.12
C ILE A 396 0.01 10.81 20.62
N GLU A 397 0.15 11.78 19.71
CA GLU A 397 0.25 13.20 20.05
C GLU A 397 -1.04 13.73 20.68
N SER A 398 -2.21 13.41 20.10
CA SER A 398 -3.51 13.83 20.65
C SER A 398 -3.82 13.22 22.02
N LEU A 399 -3.26 12.05 22.33
CA LEU A 399 -3.33 11.43 23.65
C LEU A 399 -2.27 11.94 24.64
N SER A 400 -1.25 12.66 24.16
CA SER A 400 -0.16 13.20 24.98
C SER A 400 -0.39 14.65 25.41
N ASP A 401 -1.15 15.44 24.66
CA ASP A 401 -1.40 16.86 24.93
C ASP A 401 -2.66 17.07 25.78
N GLU A 402 -2.50 17.62 26.98
CA GLU A 402 -3.61 18.04 27.85
C GLU A 402 -4.32 19.32 27.33
N ALA A 403 -3.70 20.04 26.40
CA ALA A 403 -4.16 21.32 25.87
C ALA A 403 -4.39 21.26 24.34
N GLY A 404 -5.43 20.55 23.92
CA GLY A 404 -5.96 20.63 22.55
C GLY A 404 -5.33 19.67 21.55
N GLY A 405 -5.52 18.37 21.74
CA GLY A 405 -5.19 17.36 20.74
C GLY A 405 -5.89 17.65 19.40
N LYS A 406 -5.18 17.45 18.28
CA LYS A 406 -5.69 17.67 16.91
C LYS A 406 -6.84 16.72 16.54
N LEU A 407 -7.02 15.62 17.26
CA LEU A 407 -8.09 14.64 17.04
C LEU A 407 -9.07 14.63 18.22
N SER A 408 -10.37 14.52 17.91
CA SER A 408 -11.38 14.24 18.93
C SER A 408 -11.22 12.83 19.51
N ALA A 409 -11.74 12.62 20.73
CA ALA A 409 -11.76 11.30 21.35
C ALA A 409 -12.44 10.25 20.45
N GLU A 410 -13.49 10.63 19.73
CA GLU A 410 -14.19 9.73 18.80
C GLU A 410 -13.34 9.40 17.57
N ALA A 411 -12.60 10.38 17.02
CA ALA A 411 -11.68 10.15 15.90
C ALA A 411 -10.53 9.20 16.27
N ILE A 412 -10.05 9.25 17.52
CA ILE A 412 -9.05 8.30 18.04
C ILE A 412 -9.61 6.88 18.08
N LYS A 413 -10.82 6.71 18.64
CA LYS A 413 -11.49 5.40 18.70
C LYS A 413 -11.74 4.82 17.31
N GLU A 414 -12.17 5.66 16.36
CA GLU A 414 -12.41 5.21 14.99
C GLU A 414 -11.12 4.75 14.31
N ARG A 415 -10.01 5.47 14.50
CA ARG A 415 -8.70 5.03 14.02
C ARG A 415 -8.24 3.73 14.68
N LEU A 416 -8.43 3.55 15.99
CA LEU A 416 -8.07 2.30 16.68
C LEU A 416 -8.89 1.12 16.16
N ARG A 417 -10.17 1.34 15.88
CA ARG A 417 -11.04 0.35 15.24
C ARG A 417 -10.47 -0.04 13.87
N VAL A 418 -10.07 0.95 13.05
CA VAL A 418 -9.43 0.73 11.73
C VAL A 418 -8.11 0.00 11.86
N LEU A 419 -7.37 0.19 12.96
CA LEU A 419 -6.14 -0.54 13.24
C LEU A 419 -6.36 -1.95 13.80
N GLY A 420 -7.58 -2.31 14.15
CA GLY A 420 -7.97 -3.67 14.53
C GLY A 420 -8.13 -3.96 16.00
N PHE A 421 -8.11 -2.92 16.84
CA PHE A 421 -8.46 -3.03 18.25
C PHE A 421 -9.94 -3.34 18.43
N ARG A 422 -10.25 -4.34 19.25
CA ARG A 422 -11.62 -4.77 19.55
C ARG A 422 -12.21 -3.94 20.70
N ASP A 423 -11.42 -3.68 21.73
CA ASP A 423 -11.79 -2.87 22.89
C ASP A 423 -11.12 -1.49 22.76
N VAL A 424 -11.69 -0.65 21.90
CA VAL A 424 -11.15 0.68 21.60
C VAL A 424 -11.09 1.58 22.83
N ASP A 425 -11.98 1.40 23.80
CA ASP A 425 -11.98 2.17 25.05
C ASP A 425 -10.79 1.78 25.94
N ARG A 426 -10.53 0.47 26.11
CA ARG A 426 -9.33 -0.01 26.81
C ARG A 426 -8.06 0.35 26.06
N ALA A 427 -8.04 0.23 24.73
CA ALA A 427 -6.88 0.59 23.92
C ALA A 427 -6.58 2.09 24.05
N THR A 428 -7.60 2.96 24.02
CA THR A 428 -7.45 4.41 24.22
C THR A 428 -6.87 4.71 25.61
N ARG A 429 -7.42 4.12 26.68
CA ARG A 429 -6.89 4.29 28.05
C ARG A 429 -5.45 3.78 28.19
N THR A 430 -5.15 2.62 27.61
CA THR A 430 -3.79 2.03 27.61
C THR A 430 -2.80 2.93 26.89
N LEU A 431 -3.17 3.44 25.70
CA LEU A 431 -2.33 4.37 24.96
C LEU A 431 -2.13 5.68 25.70
N HIS A 432 -3.18 6.24 26.30
CA HIS A 432 -3.07 7.40 27.16
C HIS A 432 -2.08 7.13 28.30
N GLY A 433 -2.18 6.00 29.00
CA GLY A 433 -1.23 5.62 30.05
C GLY A 433 0.22 5.44 29.56
N LEU A 434 0.43 4.98 28.33
CA LEU A 434 1.77 4.82 27.72
C LEU A 434 2.45 6.15 27.42
N VAL A 435 1.67 7.16 27.00
CA VAL A 435 2.19 8.39 26.39
C VAL A 435 2.06 9.62 27.28
N THR A 436 1.33 9.51 28.39
CA THR A 436 1.20 10.56 29.39
C THR A 436 2.31 10.49 30.45
N GLY A 437 2.78 11.67 30.87
CA GLY A 437 3.84 11.82 31.87
C GLY A 437 5.18 12.31 31.29
N THR A 438 6.02 12.86 32.17
CA THR A 438 7.27 13.55 31.79
C THR A 438 8.54 12.76 32.12
N SER A 439 8.40 11.55 32.69
CA SER A 439 9.52 10.69 33.07
C SER A 439 10.34 10.22 31.87
N ARG A 440 11.62 9.85 32.08
CA ARG A 440 12.49 9.31 31.01
C ARG A 440 11.88 8.05 30.36
N ARG A 441 11.21 7.23 31.16
CA ARG A 441 10.42 6.06 30.70
C ARG A 441 9.26 6.48 29.80
N ALA A 442 8.42 7.42 30.24
CA ALA A 442 7.27 7.89 29.45
C ALA A 442 7.72 8.49 28.10
N LYS A 443 8.84 9.24 28.10
CA LYS A 443 9.45 9.74 26.85
C LYS A 443 9.89 8.61 25.91
N LEU A 444 10.52 7.55 26.43
CA LEU A 444 10.92 6.40 25.61
C LEU A 444 9.71 5.61 25.09
N LEU A 445 8.72 5.32 25.93
CA LEU A 445 7.49 4.66 25.50
C LEU A 445 6.78 5.48 24.44
N LYS A 446 6.64 6.80 24.61
CA LYS A 446 6.09 7.71 23.60
C LYS A 446 6.83 7.63 22.26
N VAL A 447 8.16 7.46 22.27
CA VAL A 447 8.97 7.30 21.06
C VAL A 447 8.78 5.91 20.43
N LEU A 448 8.64 4.86 21.23
CA LEU A 448 8.49 3.47 20.76
C LEU A 448 7.06 3.14 20.33
N SER A 449 6.05 3.75 20.95
CA SER A 449 4.63 3.43 20.75
C SER A 449 4.18 3.50 19.28
N PRO A 450 4.56 4.52 18.47
CA PRO A 450 4.19 4.53 17.06
C PRO A 450 4.69 3.30 16.31
N ALA A 451 5.95 2.90 16.51
CA ALA A 451 6.54 1.74 15.84
C ALA A 451 5.98 0.42 16.38
N PHE A 452 5.80 0.30 17.70
CA PHE A 452 5.18 -0.87 18.32
C PHE A 452 3.75 -1.09 17.82
N LEU A 453 2.93 -0.02 17.78
CA LEU A 453 1.54 -0.09 17.31
C LEU A 453 1.44 -0.66 15.89
N ARG A 454 2.41 -0.38 15.03
CA ARG A 454 2.38 -0.91 13.66
C ARG A 454 2.50 -2.42 13.61
N PHE A 455 3.37 -2.95 14.44
CA PHE A 455 3.66 -4.38 14.44
C PHE A 455 2.56 -5.13 15.19
N VAL A 456 2.09 -4.58 16.32
CA VAL A 456 1.05 -5.23 17.12
C VAL A 456 -0.30 -5.27 16.41
N THR A 457 -0.60 -4.27 15.57
CA THR A 457 -1.87 -4.20 14.81
C THR A 457 -2.00 -5.24 13.71
N SER A 458 -0.88 -5.78 13.24
CA SER A 458 -0.85 -6.92 12.32
C SER A 458 -0.84 -8.27 13.05
N SER A 459 -0.87 -8.29 14.39
CA SER A 459 -0.88 -9.51 15.21
C SER A 459 -2.31 -10.01 15.51
N PRO A 460 -2.50 -11.29 15.89
CA PRO A 460 -3.83 -11.84 16.17
C PRO A 460 -4.58 -11.18 17.32
N MET A 461 -3.86 -10.69 18.34
CA MET A 461 -4.41 -10.12 19.58
C MET A 461 -3.80 -8.73 19.87
N PRO A 462 -4.13 -7.70 19.05
CA PRO A 462 -3.54 -6.37 19.19
C PRO A 462 -3.86 -5.70 20.54
N ASP A 463 -5.09 -5.88 21.05
CA ASP A 463 -5.51 -5.36 22.35
C ASP A 463 -4.65 -5.91 23.51
N GLU A 464 -4.37 -7.22 23.50
CA GLU A 464 -3.54 -7.85 24.53
C GLU A 464 -2.06 -7.48 24.39
N GLY A 465 -1.56 -7.38 23.15
CA GLY A 465 -0.18 -6.97 22.91
C GLY A 465 0.09 -5.55 23.39
N LEU A 466 -0.83 -4.62 23.12
CA LEU A 466 -0.73 -3.24 23.59
C LEU A 466 -0.80 -3.16 25.13
N PHE A 467 -1.71 -3.90 25.75
CA PHE A 467 -1.82 -3.93 27.21
C PHE A 467 -0.58 -4.53 27.89
N SER A 468 -0.06 -5.62 27.32
CA SER A 468 1.17 -6.26 27.80
C SER A 468 2.38 -5.34 27.67
N PHE A 469 2.44 -4.52 26.61
CA PHE A 469 3.49 -3.54 26.42
C PHE A 469 3.49 -2.45 27.49
N LEU A 470 2.31 -1.92 27.85
CA LEU A 470 2.19 -0.99 28.98
C LEU A 470 2.62 -1.64 30.30
N SER A 471 2.11 -2.84 30.58
CA SER A 471 2.41 -3.58 31.82
C SER A 471 3.91 -3.88 31.96
N LEU A 472 4.57 -4.21 30.84
CA LEU A 472 6.02 -4.41 30.79
C LEU A 472 6.79 -3.10 31.05
N GLY A 473 6.34 -1.98 30.48
CA GLY A 473 6.92 -0.68 30.77
C GLY A 473 6.83 -0.34 32.27
N GLU A 474 5.71 -0.66 32.91
CA GLU A 474 5.52 -0.47 34.35
C GLU A 474 6.43 -1.36 35.19
N SER A 475 6.55 -2.65 34.85
CA SER A 475 7.35 -3.64 35.60
C SER A 475 8.87 -3.41 35.52
N LEU A 476 9.36 -2.78 34.45
CA LEU A 476 10.77 -2.42 34.30
C LEU A 476 11.26 -1.40 35.33
N GLY A 477 10.35 -0.57 35.87
CA GLY A 477 10.72 0.50 36.81
C GLY A 477 11.77 1.45 36.22
N GLU A 478 12.92 1.57 36.88
CA GLU A 478 14.05 2.39 36.41
C GLU A 478 14.98 1.66 35.41
N ARG A 479 14.78 0.36 35.14
CA ARG A 479 15.60 -0.45 34.23
C ARG A 479 15.25 -0.22 32.75
N ILE A 480 15.36 1.03 32.30
CA ILE A 480 14.90 1.46 30.97
C ILE A 480 15.90 1.23 29.82
N ASP A 481 17.12 0.76 30.11
CA ASP A 481 18.15 0.55 29.09
C ASP A 481 17.73 -0.47 28.03
N ALA A 482 16.97 -1.50 28.43
CA ALA A 482 16.40 -2.48 27.51
C ALA A 482 15.38 -1.86 26.52
N LEU A 483 14.60 -0.85 26.96
CA LEU A 483 13.72 -0.09 26.06
C LEU A 483 14.53 0.79 25.10
N GLY A 484 15.66 1.34 25.57
CA GLY A 484 16.62 2.06 24.72
C GLY A 484 17.20 1.16 23.62
N ALA A 485 17.59 -0.08 23.94
CA ALA A 485 18.09 -1.04 22.97
C ALA A 485 17.05 -1.37 21.88
N LEU A 486 15.76 -1.48 22.24
CA LEU A 486 14.68 -1.71 21.28
C LEU A 486 14.44 -0.51 20.34
N ARG A 487 14.69 0.72 20.80
CA ARG A 487 14.61 1.91 19.95
C ARG A 487 15.64 1.84 18.82
N ASP A 488 16.84 1.38 19.15
CA ASP A 488 17.97 1.31 18.24
C ASP A 488 17.99 -0.03 17.45
N ASN A 489 17.07 -0.96 17.75
CA ASN A 489 16.87 -2.24 17.05
C ASN A 489 15.39 -2.43 16.60
N PRO A 490 14.98 -1.83 15.46
CA PRO A 490 13.62 -1.99 14.93
C PRO A 490 13.17 -3.44 14.68
N PRO A 491 14.02 -4.36 14.17
CA PRO A 491 13.70 -5.79 14.12
C PRO A 491 13.32 -6.40 15.48
N GLY A 492 14.05 -6.06 16.55
CA GLY A 492 13.73 -6.51 17.91
C GLY A 492 12.40 -5.96 18.43
N LEU A 493 12.09 -4.68 18.15
CA LEU A 493 10.80 -4.09 18.50
C LEU A 493 9.63 -4.75 17.76
N ARG A 494 9.84 -5.11 16.49
CA ARG A 494 8.88 -5.89 15.70
C ARG A 494 8.63 -7.25 16.33
N PHE A 495 9.69 -7.98 16.65
CA PHE A 495 9.59 -9.31 17.24
C PHE A 495 8.90 -9.26 18.62
N LEU A 496 9.19 -8.24 19.44
CA LEU A 496 8.47 -8.01 20.70
C LEU A 496 6.97 -7.84 20.46
N ALA A 497 6.58 -7.01 19.49
CA ALA A 497 5.17 -6.76 19.21
C ALA A 497 4.46 -8.00 18.66
N GLU A 498 5.11 -8.77 17.79
CA GLU A 498 4.60 -10.07 17.32
C GLU A 498 4.42 -11.03 18.50
N ALA A 499 5.40 -11.12 19.42
CA ALA A 499 5.34 -12.01 20.57
C ALA A 499 4.24 -11.62 21.57
N LEU A 500 4.14 -10.32 21.91
CA LEU A 500 3.09 -9.81 22.78
C LEU A 500 1.71 -9.87 22.13
N GLY A 501 1.63 -9.68 20.81
CA GLY A 501 0.40 -9.73 20.04
C GLY A 501 -0.08 -11.14 19.67
N SER A 502 0.73 -12.17 19.94
CA SER A 502 0.38 -13.58 19.69
C SER A 502 -0.42 -14.21 20.83
N GLY A 503 -0.33 -13.67 22.05
CA GLY A 503 -1.08 -14.18 23.20
C GLY A 503 -0.63 -13.59 24.54
N ARG A 504 -1.31 -13.97 25.62
CA ARG A 504 -1.08 -13.41 26.96
C ARG A 504 0.19 -13.92 27.65
N LEU A 505 0.62 -15.14 27.31
CA LEU A 505 1.70 -15.84 28.03
C LEU A 505 3.01 -15.05 28.07
N VAL A 506 3.46 -14.54 26.93
CA VAL A 506 4.74 -13.81 26.83
C VAL A 506 4.70 -12.53 27.65
N GLY A 507 3.60 -11.77 27.56
CA GLY A 507 3.41 -10.53 28.33
C GLY A 507 3.37 -10.77 29.84
N GLU A 508 2.67 -11.81 30.28
CA GLU A 508 2.63 -12.22 31.71
C GLU A 508 4.00 -12.64 32.22
N ILE A 509 4.75 -13.42 31.45
CA ILE A 509 6.10 -13.85 31.82
C ILE A 509 7.04 -12.65 31.90
N LEU A 510 7.09 -11.80 30.86
CA LEU A 510 7.97 -10.62 30.83
C LEU A 510 7.65 -9.61 31.94
N SER A 511 6.38 -9.50 32.35
CA SER A 511 6.01 -8.67 33.50
C SER A 511 6.61 -9.18 34.82
N GLN A 512 6.88 -10.48 34.92
CA GLN A 512 7.46 -11.15 36.10
C GLN A 512 8.99 -11.30 36.03
N VAL A 513 9.57 -11.32 34.83
CA VAL A 513 11.03 -11.39 34.58
C VAL A 513 11.45 -10.35 33.53
N PRO A 514 11.29 -9.04 33.82
CA PRO A 514 11.48 -7.98 32.82
C PRO A 514 12.94 -7.84 32.34
N GLU A 515 13.91 -8.34 33.09
CA GLU A 515 15.31 -8.44 32.67
C GLU A 515 15.52 -9.27 31.38
N GLU A 516 14.62 -10.21 31.08
CA GLU A 516 14.72 -11.06 29.89
C GLU A 516 14.33 -10.34 28.59
N LEU A 517 13.89 -9.08 28.67
CA LEU A 517 13.61 -8.27 27.48
C LEU A 517 14.84 -8.13 26.56
N GLN A 518 16.05 -8.24 27.11
CA GLN A 518 17.30 -8.22 26.33
C GLN A 518 17.40 -9.37 25.32
N VAL A 519 16.80 -10.53 25.62
CA VAL A 519 16.78 -11.69 24.72
C VAL A 519 15.98 -11.38 23.45
N ILE A 520 14.92 -10.59 23.58
CA ILE A 520 14.08 -10.13 22.46
C ILE A 520 14.77 -9.01 21.68
N ALA A 521 15.54 -8.16 22.36
CA ALA A 521 16.31 -7.08 21.75
C ALA A 521 17.55 -7.58 20.98
N ALA A 522 17.82 -8.89 20.94
CA ALA A 522 18.89 -9.46 20.13
C ALA A 522 18.55 -9.41 18.61
N PRO A 523 19.55 -9.46 17.72
CA PRO A 523 19.33 -9.41 16.27
C PRO A 523 18.56 -10.61 15.71
N GLU A 524 18.64 -11.75 16.40
CA GLU A 524 18.04 -13.01 15.99
C GLU A 524 17.14 -13.58 17.09
N PRO A 525 16.01 -14.23 16.73
CA PRO A 525 15.18 -14.93 17.70
C PRO A 525 15.99 -16.01 18.43
N PRO A 526 15.73 -16.24 19.73
CA PRO A 526 16.46 -17.22 20.50
C PRO A 526 16.28 -18.63 19.91
N ALA A 527 17.37 -19.38 19.84
CA ALA A 527 17.31 -20.79 19.49
C ALA A 527 16.79 -21.62 20.67
N LEU A 528 16.11 -22.73 20.36
CA LEU A 528 15.62 -23.66 21.37
C LEU A 528 16.79 -24.43 22.00
N ASP A 529 16.83 -24.49 23.33
CA ASP A 529 17.74 -25.37 24.06
C ASP A 529 17.23 -26.82 24.00
N LYS A 530 17.94 -27.69 23.27
CA LYS A 530 17.61 -29.12 23.14
C LYS A 530 18.43 -30.04 24.07
N ASP A 531 19.28 -29.47 24.93
CA ASP A 531 20.14 -30.23 25.84
C ASP A 531 19.45 -30.44 27.20
N ARG A 532 18.74 -31.56 27.32
CA ARG A 532 17.98 -31.94 28.53
C ARG A 532 18.83 -31.89 29.80
N ASP A 533 20.08 -32.37 29.73
CA ASP A 533 20.96 -32.41 30.91
C ASP A 533 21.36 -31.00 31.35
N ARG A 534 21.58 -30.10 30.39
CA ARG A 534 21.85 -28.68 30.69
C ARG A 534 20.64 -28.02 31.33
N ILE A 535 19.43 -28.25 30.84
CA ILE A 535 18.18 -27.74 31.42
C ILE A 535 18.03 -28.24 32.87
N ALA A 536 18.26 -29.53 33.11
CA ALA A 536 18.20 -30.12 34.45
C ALA A 536 19.25 -29.53 35.41
N ARG A 537 20.50 -29.34 34.95
CA ARG A 537 21.55 -28.68 35.74
C ARG A 537 21.18 -27.23 36.08
N ALA A 538 20.62 -26.49 35.13
CA ALA A 538 20.19 -25.11 35.33
C ALA A 538 19.02 -25.00 36.32
N ALA A 539 18.04 -25.91 36.25
CA ALA A 539 16.94 -26.00 37.21
C ALA A 539 17.47 -26.21 38.64
N LYS A 540 18.37 -27.18 38.83
CA LYS A 540 19.00 -27.44 40.13
C LYS A 540 19.85 -26.27 40.62
N ALA A 541 20.58 -25.60 39.72
CA ALA A 541 21.38 -24.44 40.06
C ALA A 541 20.52 -23.26 40.54
N SER A 542 19.28 -23.14 40.09
CA SER A 542 18.36 -22.06 40.51
C SER A 542 17.99 -22.10 42.00
N LEU A 543 18.13 -23.27 42.63
CA LEU A 543 17.88 -23.49 44.06
C LEU A 543 19.11 -23.19 44.94
N LYS A 544 20.32 -23.21 44.38
CA LYS A 544 21.55 -23.07 45.17
C LYS A 544 21.68 -21.65 45.76
N TRP A 545 22.18 -21.56 47.00
CA TRP A 545 22.49 -20.30 47.70
C TRP A 545 21.28 -19.45 48.11
N ARG A 546 20.08 -20.03 48.16
CA ARG A 546 18.85 -19.36 48.60
C ARG A 546 18.35 -19.97 49.91
N GLU A 547 17.81 -19.13 50.79
CA GLU A 547 17.05 -19.58 51.96
C GLU A 547 15.88 -20.48 51.53
N PRO A 548 15.48 -21.47 52.36
CA PRO A 548 14.42 -22.43 52.01
C PRO A 548 13.15 -21.79 51.44
N ASP A 549 12.67 -20.71 52.06
CA ASP A 549 11.45 -20.01 51.61
C ASP A 549 11.61 -19.33 50.23
N ALA A 550 12.84 -19.07 49.78
CA ALA A 550 13.16 -18.41 48.52
C ALA A 550 13.62 -19.37 47.40
N GLN A 551 13.83 -20.66 47.72
CA GLN A 551 14.26 -21.69 46.76
C GLN A 551 13.19 -21.96 45.69
N LEU A 552 11.94 -22.18 46.11
CA LEU A 552 10.81 -22.35 45.19
C LEU A 552 10.59 -21.14 44.28
N ASP A 553 10.85 -19.92 44.76
CA ASP A 553 10.79 -18.71 43.94
C ASP A 553 11.93 -18.63 42.91
N GLY A 554 13.10 -19.19 43.24
CA GLY A 554 14.20 -19.39 42.29
C GLY A 554 13.78 -20.32 41.16
N LEU A 555 13.17 -21.46 41.50
CA LEU A 555 12.71 -22.45 40.52
C LEU A 555 11.56 -21.92 39.66
N ARG A 556 10.61 -21.18 40.25
CA ARG A 556 9.53 -20.49 39.51
C ARG A 556 10.10 -19.49 38.50
N ARG A 557 11.12 -18.71 38.89
CA ARG A 557 11.82 -17.79 37.98
C ARG A 557 12.55 -18.53 36.86
N PHE A 558 13.25 -19.62 37.18
CA PHE A 558 13.87 -20.48 36.17
C PHE A 558 12.85 -21.00 35.15
N LYS A 559 11.74 -21.60 35.63
CA LYS A 559 10.67 -22.11 34.78
C LYS A 559 10.13 -21.03 33.83
N ARG A 560 9.84 -19.83 34.36
CA ARG A 560 9.34 -18.71 33.56
C ARG A 560 10.31 -18.32 32.44
N ARG A 561 11.60 -18.20 32.74
CA ARG A 561 12.63 -17.87 31.74
C ARG A 561 12.77 -18.95 30.67
N ALA A 562 12.79 -20.21 31.06
CA ALA A 562 12.83 -21.31 30.10
C ALA A 562 11.58 -21.37 29.22
N MET A 563 10.38 -21.18 29.80
CA MET A 563 9.13 -21.07 29.04
C MET A 563 9.14 -19.89 28.06
N LEU A 564 9.70 -18.74 28.46
CA LEU A 564 9.87 -17.59 27.57
C LEU A 564 10.75 -17.95 26.37
N GLY A 565 11.90 -18.58 26.60
CA GLY A 565 12.79 -19.02 25.53
C GLY A 565 12.10 -19.97 24.54
N ILE A 566 11.34 -20.94 25.05
CA ILE A 566 10.56 -21.88 24.22
C ILE A 566 9.52 -21.13 23.38
N ALA A 567 8.74 -20.23 24.01
CA ALA A 567 7.71 -19.46 23.32
C ALA A 567 8.29 -18.53 22.25
N LEU A 568 9.41 -17.87 22.53
CA LEU A 568 10.08 -17.00 21.56
C LEU A 568 10.69 -17.80 20.40
N ALA A 569 11.23 -19.00 20.65
CA ALA A 569 11.72 -19.87 19.58
C ALA A 569 10.59 -20.33 18.63
N ASP A 570 9.42 -20.66 19.18
CA ASP A 570 8.21 -21.01 18.40
C ASP A 570 7.75 -19.81 17.55
N ILE A 571 7.49 -18.67 18.18
CA ILE A 571 7.02 -17.45 17.50
C ILE A 571 8.03 -16.98 16.44
N GLY A 572 9.33 -17.11 16.72
CA GLY A 572 10.42 -16.76 15.80
C GLY A 572 10.66 -17.78 14.68
N GLY A 573 9.88 -18.86 14.60
CA GLY A 573 10.03 -19.90 13.58
C GLY A 573 11.32 -20.72 13.71
N ARG A 574 11.94 -20.74 14.89
CA ARG A 574 13.16 -21.50 15.20
C ARG A 574 12.89 -22.90 15.75
N ALA A 575 11.64 -23.19 16.12
CA ALA A 575 11.18 -24.48 16.61
C ALA A 575 9.84 -24.83 15.95
N ASP A 576 9.64 -26.10 15.64
CA ASP A 576 8.32 -26.61 15.23
C ASP A 576 7.51 -27.10 16.44
N SER A 577 6.26 -27.52 16.20
CA SER A 577 5.38 -28.00 17.28
C SER A 577 5.93 -29.22 18.03
N THR A 578 6.73 -30.06 17.37
CA THR A 578 7.34 -31.25 17.98
C THR A 578 8.47 -30.84 18.91
N ASP A 579 9.35 -29.96 18.42
CA ASP A 579 10.44 -29.37 19.18
C ASP A 579 9.92 -28.67 20.45
N VAL A 580 8.86 -27.86 20.31
CA VAL A 580 8.20 -27.17 21.43
C VAL A 580 7.65 -28.17 22.46
N GLY A 581 6.95 -29.22 21.99
CA GLY A 581 6.39 -30.25 22.87
C GLY A 581 7.47 -30.96 23.70
N CYS A 582 8.58 -31.34 23.07
CA CYS A 582 9.72 -31.96 23.73
C CYS A 582 10.35 -31.03 24.77
N ALA A 583 10.61 -29.77 24.41
CA ALA A 583 11.24 -28.82 25.32
C ALA A 583 10.38 -28.50 26.56
N LEU A 584 9.05 -28.46 26.39
CA LEU A 584 8.12 -28.29 27.52
C LEU A 584 8.14 -29.51 28.46
N ALA A 585 8.23 -30.72 27.92
CA ALA A 585 8.36 -31.94 28.72
C ALA A 585 9.69 -31.98 29.48
N ASP A 586 10.80 -31.68 28.81
CA ASP A 586 12.13 -31.62 29.43
C ASP A 586 12.20 -30.57 30.54
N LEU A 587 11.59 -29.39 30.33
CA LEU A 587 11.48 -28.36 31.35
C LEU A 587 10.67 -28.83 32.56
N ALA A 588 9.56 -29.53 32.33
CA ALA A 588 8.73 -30.08 33.40
C ALA A 588 9.51 -31.12 34.22
N ASP A 589 10.16 -32.08 33.56
CA ASP A 589 11.02 -33.09 34.19
C ASP A 589 12.13 -32.45 35.02
N ALA A 590 12.82 -31.45 34.47
CA ALA A 590 13.88 -30.72 35.15
C ALA A 590 13.37 -30.02 36.42
N CYS A 591 12.20 -29.37 36.35
CA CYS A 591 11.60 -28.71 37.51
C CYS A 591 11.18 -29.71 38.60
N VAL A 592 10.55 -30.83 38.22
CA VAL A 592 10.16 -31.90 39.16
C VAL A 592 11.39 -32.50 39.83
N ALA A 593 12.42 -32.83 39.06
CA ALA A 593 13.67 -33.39 39.58
C ALA A 593 14.38 -32.43 40.53
N ALA A 594 14.38 -31.12 40.24
CA ALA A 594 14.94 -30.10 41.13
C ALA A 594 14.17 -30.00 42.44
N ALA A 595 12.83 -29.96 42.39
CA ALA A 595 11.96 -29.85 43.57
C ALA A 595 12.03 -31.10 44.48
N LEU A 596 12.15 -32.30 43.92
CA LEU A 596 12.33 -33.53 44.70
C LEU A 596 13.64 -33.52 45.49
N GLN A 597 14.70 -32.98 44.90
CA GLN A 597 16.01 -32.89 45.55
C GLN A 597 16.04 -31.87 46.70
N GLU A 598 15.28 -30.79 46.60
CA GLU A 598 15.05 -29.83 47.70
C GLU A 598 14.47 -30.51 48.95
N LYS A 599 13.42 -31.32 48.76
CA LYS A 599 12.74 -32.02 49.84
C LYS A 599 13.63 -33.02 50.59
N ALA A 600 14.57 -33.65 49.88
CA ALA A 600 15.56 -34.56 50.47
C ALA A 600 16.68 -33.84 51.24
N THR A 601 16.78 -32.52 51.13
CA THR A 601 17.78 -31.69 51.84
C THR A 601 17.17 -30.97 53.06
N LEU A 602 15.84 -30.85 53.12
CA LEU A 602 15.06 -30.25 54.21
C LEU A 602 14.54 -31.27 55.24
N ALA A 603 14.50 -32.56 54.88
CA ALA A 603 14.24 -33.69 55.77
C ALA A 603 15.55 -34.24 56.32
#